data_AF-A0A920ITR0-F1
#
_entry.id   AF-A0A920ITR0-F1
#
_cell.length_a   1.000
_cell.length_b   1.000
_cell.length_c   1.000
_cell.angle_alpha   90.00
_cell.angle_beta   90.00
_cell.angle_gamma   90.00
#
_symmetry.space_group_name_H-M   'P 1'
#
loop_
_entity.id
_entity.type
_entity.pdbx_description
1 polymer ?
#
loop_
_entity_poly.entity_id
_entity_poly.type
_entity_poly.pdbx_seq_one_letter_code
_entity_poly.pdbx_strand_id
1 'polypeptide(L)'
;MAELDIISAEVFACKSNAPQIIWAKDMSPMFEANIIVKLITESGVECVGGVLIPTEHHYDHSVVESCRNLFPEILGKNLEQRSKLTEFMLTRCVPLNPLAVSSIDIAMWDGYAKSLQKPLCDILGRKEIA
;
A
#
# COMPACT_ATOMS: atom_id res chain seq x y z
N MET A 1 -11.76 -19.10 -10.23
CA MET A 1 -11.26 -17.79 -9.78
C MET A 1 -11.50 -16.80 -10.92
N ALA A 2 -11.85 -15.56 -10.60
CA ALA A 2 -12.02 -14.51 -11.59
C ALA A 2 -10.67 -13.84 -11.91
N GLU A 3 -10.57 -13.22 -13.09
CA GLU A 3 -9.31 -12.65 -13.60
C GLU A 3 -8.67 -11.61 -12.66
N LEU A 4 -9.48 -10.89 -11.88
CA LEU A 4 -9.02 -9.85 -10.96
C LEU A 4 -9.01 -10.29 -9.48
N ASP A 5 -9.10 -11.59 -9.22
CA ASP A 5 -8.92 -12.11 -7.86
C ASP A 5 -7.45 -11.98 -7.45
N ILE A 6 -7.19 -11.49 -6.24
CA ILE A 6 -5.84 -11.33 -5.68
C ILE A 6 -5.34 -12.70 -5.22
N ILE A 7 -4.20 -13.14 -5.75
CA ILE A 7 -3.64 -14.47 -5.48
C ILE A 7 -2.32 -14.45 -4.71
N SER A 8 -1.62 -13.31 -4.72
CA SER A 8 -0.39 -13.11 -3.95
C SER A 8 -0.38 -11.73 -3.32
N ALA A 9 0.20 -11.64 -2.14
CA ALA A 9 0.46 -10.40 -1.43
C ALA A 9 1.84 -10.47 -0.77
N GLU A 10 2.69 -9.50 -1.09
CA GLU A 10 4.05 -9.37 -0.59
C GLU A 10 4.25 -7.96 -0.02
N VAL A 11 5.10 -7.83 1.00
CA VAL A 11 5.46 -6.53 1.58
C VAL A 11 6.97 -6.44 1.77
N PHE A 12 7.53 -5.28 1.42
CA PHE A 12 8.95 -4.99 1.48
C PHE A 12 9.18 -3.74 2.31
N ALA A 13 10.16 -3.77 3.22
CA ALA A 13 10.71 -2.56 3.84
C ALA A 13 11.99 -2.18 3.10
N CYS A 14 11.95 -1.06 2.39
CA CYS A 14 13.04 -0.60 1.55
C CYS A 14 13.69 0.65 2.14
N LYS A 15 15.01 0.62 2.30
CA LYS A 15 15.80 1.82 2.57
C LYS A 15 16.39 2.37 1.28
N SER A 16 16.69 3.67 1.26
CA SER A 16 17.54 4.27 0.24
C SER A 16 18.93 4.58 0.82
N ASN A 17 19.86 4.96 -0.07
CA ASN A 17 21.16 5.52 0.33
C ASN A 17 21.11 7.06 0.45
N ALA A 18 19.92 7.65 0.48
CA ALA A 18 19.77 9.09 0.65
C ALA A 18 20.26 9.52 2.05
N PRO A 19 20.77 10.76 2.18
CA PRO A 19 21.10 11.31 3.49
C PRO A 19 19.87 11.34 4.40
N GLN A 20 20.07 11.03 5.67
CA GLN A 20 19.01 11.13 6.67
C GLN A 20 18.63 12.60 6.89
N ILE A 21 17.34 12.86 7.04
CA ILE A 21 16.79 14.20 7.18
C ILE A 21 16.50 14.48 8.66
N ILE A 22 16.60 15.76 9.05
CA ILE A 22 16.21 16.28 10.36
C ILE A 22 15.24 17.44 10.11
N TRP A 23 14.04 17.38 10.70
CA TRP A 23 13.02 18.43 10.53
C TRP A 23 12.86 19.33 11.76
N ALA A 24 13.34 18.90 12.93
CA ALA A 24 13.27 19.66 14.16
C ALA A 24 14.63 19.78 14.82
N LYS A 25 14.88 20.91 15.49
CA LYS A 25 16.19 21.32 16.02
C LYS A 25 16.86 20.24 16.89
N ASP A 26 16.07 19.56 17.72
CA ASP A 26 16.56 18.61 18.72
C ASP A 26 16.20 17.16 18.37
N MET A 27 15.88 16.89 17.09
CA MET A 27 15.50 15.56 16.60
C MET A 27 16.73 14.77 16.12
N SER A 28 16.74 13.46 16.35
CA SER A 28 17.74 12.58 15.75
C SER A 28 17.58 12.53 14.22
N PRO A 29 18.62 12.17 13.43
CA PRO A 29 18.45 11.85 12.01
C PRO A 29 17.40 10.76 11.78
N MET A 30 16.55 10.95 10.77
CA MET A 30 15.45 10.04 10.46
C MET A 30 15.91 8.83 9.63
N PHE A 31 15.50 7.65 10.05
CA PHE A 31 15.59 6.40 9.31
C PHE A 31 14.32 6.25 8.48
N GLU A 32 14.37 6.69 7.23
CA GLU A 32 13.25 6.60 6.31
C GLU A 32 13.18 5.24 5.63
N ALA A 33 12.12 4.49 5.91
CA ALA A 33 11.78 3.25 5.22
C ALA A 33 10.58 3.50 4.30
N ASN A 34 10.69 3.10 3.04
CA ASN A 34 9.53 3.00 2.15
C ASN A 34 8.98 1.58 2.25
N ILE A 35 7.76 1.45 2.75
CA ILE A 35 7.06 0.18 2.85
C ILE A 35 6.26 -0.02 1.57
N ILE A 36 6.61 -1.04 0.80
CA ILE A 36 6.02 -1.33 -0.51
C ILE A 36 5.20 -2.61 -0.39
N VAL A 37 3.92 -2.54 -0.76
CA VAL A 37 3.03 -3.70 -0.93
C VAL A 37 2.94 -4.02 -2.41
N LYS A 38 3.14 -5.29 -2.75
CA LYS A 38 2.96 -5.84 -4.09
C LYS A 38 1.87 -6.90 -4.04
N LEU A 39 0.87 -6.76 -4.91
CA LEU A 39 -0.20 -7.74 -5.10
C LEU A 39 -0.11 -8.30 -6.53
N ILE A 40 -0.49 -9.56 -6.70
CA ILE A 40 -0.65 -10.18 -8.02
C ILE A 40 -2.07 -10.71 -8.14
N THR A 41 -2.72 -10.44 -9.27
CA THR A 41 -4.04 -11.01 -9.62
C THR A 41 -3.90 -12.29 -10.43
N GLU A 42 -4.98 -13.08 -10.51
CA GLU A 42 -5.05 -14.29 -11.32
C GLU A 42 -4.66 -14.06 -12.79
N SER A 43 -5.06 -12.93 -13.38
CA SER A 43 -4.69 -12.54 -14.75
C SER A 43 -3.25 -12.02 -14.90
N GLY A 44 -2.48 -11.98 -13.80
CA GLY A 44 -1.09 -11.55 -13.80
C GLY A 44 -0.89 -10.03 -13.68
N VAL A 45 -1.94 -9.25 -13.41
CA VAL A 45 -1.77 -7.81 -13.12
C VAL A 45 -0.97 -7.64 -11.83
N GLU A 46 0.15 -6.92 -11.95
CA GLU A 46 0.99 -6.51 -10.82
C GLU A 46 0.56 -5.16 -10.28
N CYS A 47 0.19 -5.14 -9.00
CA CYS A 47 -0.36 -3.99 -8.31
C CYS A 47 0.61 -3.53 -7.22
N VAL A 48 0.89 -2.23 -7.14
CA VAL A 48 1.91 -1.67 -6.23
C VAL A 48 1.36 -0.48 -5.47
N GLY A 49 1.59 -0.48 -4.16
CA GLY A 49 1.29 0.65 -3.29
C GLY A 49 2.37 0.80 -2.23
N GLY A 50 2.50 1.99 -1.65
CA GLY A 50 3.53 2.19 -0.63
C GLY A 50 3.31 3.41 0.25
N VAL A 51 3.94 3.36 1.41
CA VAL A 51 3.91 4.42 2.42
C VAL A 51 5.31 4.64 2.98
N LEU A 52 5.67 5.91 3.21
CA LEU A 52 6.94 6.30 3.81
C LEU A 52 6.81 6.37 5.32
N ILE A 53 7.72 5.72 6.04
CA ILE A 53 7.78 5.71 7.49
C ILE A 53 9.14 6.24 7.96
N PRO A 54 9.18 7.46 8.55
CA PRO A 54 10.35 7.96 9.24
C PRO A 54 10.35 7.53 10.72
N THR A 55 11.46 6.98 11.18
CA THR A 55 11.67 6.60 12.59
C THR A 55 13.02 7.07 13.13
N GLU A 56 13.14 7.18 14.45
CA GLU A 56 14.43 7.39 15.10
C GLU A 56 15.17 6.07 15.35
N HIS A 57 16.50 6.16 15.35
CA HIS A 57 17.46 5.10 15.71
C HIS A 57 17.52 3.86 14.80
N HIS A 58 16.39 3.38 14.26
CA HIS A 58 16.32 2.19 13.40
C HIS A 58 15.23 2.34 12.34
N TYR A 59 15.34 1.56 11.25
CA TYR A 59 14.29 1.47 10.23
C TYR A 59 13.03 0.78 10.76
N ASP A 60 11.87 1.23 10.28
CA ASP A 60 10.60 0.63 10.65
C ASP A 60 10.41 -0.78 10.06
N HIS A 61 9.92 -1.67 10.91
CA HIS A 61 9.40 -2.99 10.52
C HIS A 61 7.95 -3.18 10.99
N SER A 62 7.38 -2.25 11.75
CA SER A 62 6.08 -2.43 12.39
C SER A 62 4.92 -2.35 11.40
N VAL A 63 5.02 -1.51 10.37
CA VAL A 63 4.00 -1.43 9.32
C VAL A 63 4.02 -2.68 8.44
N VAL A 64 5.20 -3.28 8.19
CA VAL A 64 5.32 -4.55 7.46
C VAL A 64 4.50 -5.65 8.14
N GLU A 65 4.68 -5.82 9.44
CA GLU A 65 3.95 -6.82 10.22
C GLU A 65 2.44 -6.51 10.29
N SER A 66 2.09 -5.23 10.29
CA SER A 66 0.69 -4.79 10.22
C SER A 66 0.04 -5.13 8.88
N CYS A 67 0.76 -4.97 7.75
CA CYS A 67 0.31 -5.43 6.44
C CYS A 67 0.10 -6.94 6.40
N ARG A 68 1.04 -7.73 6.96
CA ARG A 68 0.92 -9.19 7.04
C ARG A 68 -0.35 -9.65 7.75
N ASN A 69 -0.74 -8.96 8.81
CA ASN A 69 -1.98 -9.24 9.54
C ASN A 69 -3.25 -8.93 8.72
N LEU A 70 -3.17 -8.03 7.73
CA LEU A 70 -4.30 -7.64 6.88
C LEU A 70 -4.39 -8.44 5.57
N PHE A 71 -3.30 -9.04 5.10
CA PHE A 71 -3.29 -9.84 3.87
C PHE A 71 -4.37 -10.94 3.80
N PRO A 72 -4.67 -11.69 4.88
CA PRO A 72 -5.76 -12.67 4.84
C PRO A 72 -7.13 -12.09 4.46
N GLU A 73 -7.35 -10.80 4.69
CA GLU A 73 -8.64 -10.14 4.41
C GLU A 73 -8.83 -9.82 2.91
N ILE A 74 -7.74 -9.80 2.13
CA ILE A 74 -7.76 -9.45 0.70
C ILE A 74 -7.43 -10.63 -0.23
N LEU A 75 -6.73 -11.66 0.26
CA LEU A 75 -6.40 -12.83 -0.55
C LEU A 75 -7.67 -13.57 -1.00
N GLY A 76 -7.75 -13.90 -2.28
CA GLY A 76 -8.93 -14.49 -2.93
C GLY A 76 -10.10 -13.52 -3.11
N LYS A 77 -9.91 -12.22 -2.84
CA LYS A 77 -10.92 -11.18 -3.12
C LYS A 77 -10.64 -10.50 -4.45
N ASN A 78 -11.69 -9.95 -5.04
CA ASN A 78 -11.63 -9.33 -6.35
C ASN A 78 -11.35 -7.82 -6.25
N LEU A 79 -10.48 -7.29 -7.11
CA LEU A 79 -10.17 -5.85 -7.15
C LEU A 79 -11.39 -4.95 -7.39
N GLU A 80 -12.47 -5.44 -8.00
CA GLU A 80 -13.72 -4.70 -8.11
C GLU A 80 -14.30 -4.29 -6.75
N GLN A 81 -13.93 -5.00 -5.68
CA GLN A 81 -14.38 -4.75 -4.31
C GLN A 81 -13.45 -3.83 -3.52
N ARG A 82 -12.37 -3.29 -4.13
CA ARG A 82 -11.33 -2.48 -3.48
C ARG A 82 -11.83 -1.53 -2.38
N SER A 83 -12.84 -0.69 -2.64
CA SER A 83 -13.36 0.26 -1.65
C SER A 83 -14.00 -0.42 -0.44
N LYS A 84 -14.77 -1.49 -0.66
CA LYS A 84 -15.38 -2.28 0.42
C LYS A 84 -14.33 -3.03 1.24
N LEU A 85 -13.28 -3.53 0.57
CA LEU A 85 -12.15 -4.17 1.24
C LEU A 85 -11.41 -3.16 2.12
N THR A 86 -11.18 -1.95 1.62
CA THR A 86 -10.57 -0.86 2.40
C THR A 86 -11.39 -0.50 3.63
N GLU A 87 -12.71 -0.27 3.46
CA GLU A 87 -13.62 -0.03 4.58
C GLU A 87 -13.58 -1.17 5.61
N PHE A 88 -13.59 -2.41 5.14
CA PHE A 88 -13.52 -3.58 6.02
C PHE A 88 -12.18 -3.69 6.75
N MET A 89 -11.05 -3.49 6.08
CA MET A 89 -9.72 -3.52 6.71
C MET A 89 -9.57 -2.44 7.79
N LEU A 90 -10.19 -1.26 7.61
CA LEU A 90 -10.19 -0.18 8.61
C LEU A 90 -10.93 -0.57 9.91
N THR A 91 -11.83 -1.57 9.87
CA THR A 91 -12.48 -2.09 11.08
C THR A 91 -11.61 -3.06 11.86
N ARG A 92 -10.47 -3.49 11.30
CA ARG A 92 -9.60 -4.48 11.95
C ARG A 92 -8.76 -3.84 13.05
N CYS A 93 -8.71 -4.53 14.19
CA CYS A 93 -7.81 -4.18 15.29
C CYS A 93 -6.37 -4.62 14.97
N VAL A 94 -5.66 -3.79 14.19
CA VAL A 94 -4.25 -3.96 13.84
C VAL A 94 -3.49 -2.68 14.24
N PRO A 95 -2.28 -2.76 14.83
CA PRO A 95 -1.46 -1.57 15.07
C PRO A 95 -1.19 -0.81 13.79
N LEU A 96 -1.08 0.52 13.85
CA LEU A 96 -0.76 1.36 12.69
C LEU A 96 -1.68 1.13 11.47
N ASN A 97 -2.90 0.66 11.72
CA ASN A 97 -3.83 0.20 10.68
C ASN A 97 -3.99 1.18 9.51
N PRO A 98 -4.16 2.50 9.72
CA PRO A 98 -4.31 3.41 8.59
C PRO A 98 -3.12 3.39 7.61
N LEU A 99 -1.89 3.21 8.09
CA LEU A 99 -0.69 3.15 7.24
C LEU A 99 -0.65 1.85 6.44
N ALA A 100 -0.90 0.71 7.11
CA ALA A 100 -0.96 -0.59 6.45
C ALA A 100 -2.09 -0.64 5.41
N VAL A 101 -3.30 -0.22 5.80
CA VAL A 101 -4.46 -0.13 4.90
C VAL A 101 -4.18 0.77 3.72
N SER A 102 -3.58 1.95 3.92
CA SER A 102 -3.27 2.88 2.83
C SER A 102 -2.37 2.22 1.78
N SER A 103 -1.31 1.51 2.20
CA SER A 103 -0.41 0.84 1.27
C SER A 103 -1.11 -0.24 0.43
N ILE A 104 -2.04 -0.99 1.05
CA ILE A 104 -2.82 -2.04 0.38
C ILE A 104 -3.89 -1.42 -0.54
N ASP A 105 -4.60 -0.38 -0.08
CA ASP A 105 -5.61 0.33 -0.87
C ASP A 105 -5.00 0.94 -2.14
N ILE A 106 -3.87 1.63 -2.02
CA ILE A 106 -3.14 2.18 -3.17
C ILE A 106 -2.79 1.06 -4.16
N ALA A 107 -2.29 -0.09 -3.67
CA ALA A 107 -1.99 -1.23 -4.53
C ALA A 107 -3.25 -1.74 -5.24
N MET A 108 -4.37 -1.89 -4.55
CA MET A 108 -5.63 -2.34 -5.17
C MET A 108 -6.12 -1.37 -6.25
N TRP A 109 -6.01 -0.05 -6.02
CA TRP A 109 -6.38 0.96 -7.00
C TRP A 109 -5.45 1.00 -8.21
N ASP A 110 -4.14 0.85 -8.00
CA ASP A 110 -3.16 0.72 -9.08
C ASP A 110 -3.46 -0.50 -9.97
N GLY A 111 -3.70 -1.66 -9.36
CA GLY A 111 -4.07 -2.89 -10.07
C GLY A 111 -5.37 -2.75 -10.87
N TYR A 112 -6.39 -2.15 -10.27
CA TYR A 112 -7.66 -1.89 -10.94
C TYR A 112 -7.50 -0.91 -12.11
N ALA A 113 -6.63 0.10 -11.96
CA ALA A 113 -6.36 1.04 -13.03
C ALA A 113 -5.63 0.40 -14.22
N LYS A 114 -4.65 -0.45 -13.91
CA LYS A 114 -3.91 -1.24 -14.90
C LYS A 114 -4.78 -2.22 -15.65
N SER A 115 -5.74 -2.89 -14.99
CA SER A 115 -6.66 -3.81 -15.67
C SER A 115 -7.56 -3.09 -16.68
N LEU A 116 -7.89 -1.82 -16.42
CA LEU A 116 -8.63 -0.95 -17.34
C LEU A 116 -7.73 -0.21 -18.35
N GLN A 117 -6.41 -0.37 -18.25
CA GLN A 117 -5.41 0.35 -19.06
C GLN A 117 -5.59 1.88 -19.03
N LYS A 118 -5.94 2.42 -17.85
CA LYS A 118 -6.17 3.85 -17.64
C LYS A 118 -5.28 4.38 -16.52
N PRO A 119 -4.85 5.65 -16.58
CA PRO A 119 -4.23 6.27 -15.43
C PRO A 119 -5.25 6.42 -14.30
N LEU A 120 -4.82 6.22 -13.05
CA LEU A 120 -5.71 6.19 -11.89
C LEU A 120 -6.57 7.47 -11.76
N CYS A 121 -6.00 8.64 -12.06
CA CYS A 121 -6.74 9.91 -12.01
C CYS A 121 -7.97 9.96 -12.91
N ASP A 122 -7.98 9.26 -14.05
CA ASP A 122 -9.14 9.23 -14.94
C ASP A 122 -10.27 8.40 -14.32
N ILE A 123 -9.91 7.37 -13.55
CA ILE A 123 -10.84 6.52 -12.81
C ILE A 123 -11.40 7.27 -11.60
N LEU A 124 -10.58 8.12 -10.97
CA LEU A 124 -10.99 8.98 -9.86
C LEU A 124 -11.81 10.21 -10.31
N GLY A 125 -11.97 10.43 -11.61
CA GLY A 125 -12.79 11.50 -12.16
C GLY A 125 -12.05 12.82 -12.39
N ARG A 126 -10.80 12.75 -12.91
CA ARG A 126 -10.00 13.90 -13.36
C ARG A 126 -10.90 15.00 -13.95
N LYS A 127 -10.85 16.19 -13.37
CA LYS A 127 -11.39 17.40 -13.97
C LYS A 127 -10.37 17.95 -14.95
N GLU A 128 -10.75 18.14 -16.20
CA GLU A 128 -9.92 18.88 -17.16
C GLU A 128 -9.81 20.33 -16.68
N ILE A 129 -8.58 20.83 -16.57
CA ILE A 129 -8.34 22.25 -16.33
C ILE A 129 -8.37 22.89 -17.72
N ALA A 130 -9.48 23.56 -18.04
CA ALA A 130 -9.65 24.35 -19.26
C ALA A 130 -8.78 25.62 -19.24
#